data_AF-A0A1I7B501-F1
#
_entry.id   AF-A0A1I7B501-F1
#
_cell.length_a   1.000
_cell.length_b   1.000
_cell.length_c   1.000
_cell.angle_alpha   90.00
_cell.angle_beta   90.00
_cell.angle_gamma   90.00
#
_symmetry.space_group_name_H-M   'P 1'
#
loop_
_entity.id
_entity.type
_entity.pdbx_description
1 polymer ?
#
loop_
_entity_poly.entity_id
_entity_poly.type
_entity_poly.pdbx_seq_one_letter_code
_entity_poly.pdbx_strand_id
1 'polypeptide(L)'
;MRYSMTKVHELAYPVLPVELEEAELRTVYTPSAAEIRFVFGQFRQAPTRVPVLAQLKLLQRLGYMPVVSDVPPVIIEHVCTVLGVRPLPRTTLARYDRSGSNSRHQKNPP
;
A
#
# COMPACT_ATOMS: atom_id res chain seq x y z
N MET A 1 -1.88 5.68 -32.05
CA MET A 1 -2.21 4.25 -31.94
C MET A 1 -3.20 4.11 -30.79
N ARG A 2 -4.42 3.64 -31.06
CA ARG A 2 -5.52 3.54 -30.08
C ARG A 2 -5.35 2.24 -29.31
N TYR A 3 -5.24 2.29 -27.98
CA TYR A 3 -5.43 1.09 -27.16
C TYR A 3 -6.92 0.88 -26.92
N SER A 4 -7.37 -0.27 -27.38
CA SER A 4 -8.73 -0.79 -27.30
C SER A 4 -9.17 -0.93 -25.84
N MET A 5 -10.31 -0.34 -25.49
CA MET A 5 -10.95 -0.49 -24.18
C MET A 5 -11.52 -1.91 -24.06
N THR A 6 -10.68 -2.88 -23.73
CA THR A 6 -11.12 -4.23 -23.33
C THR A 6 -11.73 -4.16 -21.93
N LYS A 7 -13.04 -3.93 -21.89
CA LYS A 7 -14.02 -4.62 -21.03
C LYS A 7 -13.56 -4.83 -19.57
N VAL A 8 -13.66 -3.75 -18.78
CA VAL A 8 -13.58 -3.79 -17.31
C VAL A 8 -14.89 -4.38 -16.81
N HIS A 9 -14.86 -5.66 -16.40
CA HIS A 9 -16.03 -6.34 -15.86
C HIS A 9 -16.09 -6.10 -14.34
N GLU A 10 -17.21 -5.50 -13.90
CA GLU A 10 -17.87 -5.56 -12.58
C GLU A 10 -17.04 -6.03 -11.36
N LEU A 11 -16.23 -5.12 -10.81
CA LEU A 11 -16.06 -4.97 -9.38
C LEU A 11 -16.16 -3.46 -9.10
N ALA A 12 -17.02 -3.04 -8.17
CA ALA A 12 -17.28 -1.61 -7.89
C ALA A 12 -16.08 -0.86 -7.24
N TYR A 13 -14.91 -1.51 -7.12
CA TYR A 13 -13.72 -0.99 -6.46
C TYR A 13 -12.53 -0.99 -7.42
N PRO A 14 -11.67 0.05 -7.38
CA PRO A 14 -10.42 0.07 -8.12
C PRO A 14 -9.52 -1.09 -7.69
N VAL A 15 -8.91 -1.78 -8.65
CA VAL A 15 -7.91 -2.83 -8.42
C VAL A 15 -6.52 -2.23 -8.63
N LEU A 16 -5.52 -2.75 -7.92
CA LEU A 16 -4.13 -2.37 -8.15
C LEU A 16 -3.72 -2.72 -9.58
N PRO A 17 -3.22 -1.74 -10.37
CA PRO A 17 -2.73 -2.03 -11.70
C PRO A 17 -1.46 -2.89 -11.62
N VAL A 18 -1.29 -3.76 -12.62
CA VAL A 18 -0.15 -4.69 -12.71
C VAL A 18 1.18 -3.94 -12.90
N GLU A 19 1.13 -2.79 -13.57
CA GLU A 19 2.26 -1.90 -13.78
C GLU A 19 1.90 -0.51 -13.26
N LEU A 20 2.81 0.10 -12.50
CA LEU A 20 2.67 1.45 -11.95
C LEU A 20 3.78 2.33 -12.49
N GLU A 21 3.40 3.43 -13.13
CA GLU A 21 4.35 4.44 -13.57
C GLU A 21 4.88 5.26 -12.39
N GLU A 22 6.11 5.75 -12.51
CA GLU A 22 6.73 6.57 -11.46
C GLU A 22 5.94 7.84 -11.15
N ALA A 23 5.33 8.46 -12.16
CA ALA A 23 4.48 9.63 -11.98
C ALA A 23 3.22 9.32 -11.16
N GLU A 24 2.60 8.14 -11.37
CA GLU A 24 1.45 7.71 -10.56
C GLU A 24 1.89 7.40 -9.12
N LEU A 25 3.04 6.74 -8.93
CA LEU A 25 3.61 6.50 -7.60
C LEU A 25 3.80 7.79 -6.81
N ARG A 26 4.41 8.79 -7.44
CA ARG A 26 4.63 10.12 -6.84
C ARG A 26 3.32 10.82 -6.51
N THR A 27 2.31 10.72 -7.38
CA THR A 27 1.05 11.45 -7.22
C THR A 27 0.11 10.79 -6.21
N VAL A 28 0.01 9.46 -6.23
CA VAL A 28 -1.00 8.70 -5.48
C VAL A 28 -0.42 8.15 -4.17
N TYR A 29 0.82 7.65 -4.20
CA TYR A 29 1.37 6.85 -3.10
C TYR A 29 2.40 7.61 -2.25
N THR A 30 2.58 8.92 -2.44
CA THR A 30 3.41 9.76 -1.56
C THR A 30 2.63 10.18 -0.32
N PRO A 31 3.04 9.79 0.90
CA PRO A 31 2.42 10.28 2.12
C PRO A 31 2.61 11.78 2.31
N SER A 32 1.53 12.44 2.72
CA SER A 32 1.54 13.84 3.11
C SER A 32 2.22 14.03 4.47
N ALA A 33 2.67 15.25 4.74
CA ALA A 33 3.29 15.59 6.01
C ALA A 33 2.36 15.32 7.22
N ALA A 34 1.04 15.52 7.06
CA ALA A 34 0.07 15.25 8.12
C ALA A 34 -0.04 13.76 8.44
N GLU A 35 -0.10 12.90 7.42
CA GLU A 35 -0.14 11.45 7.57
C GLU A 35 1.15 10.92 8.19
N ILE A 36 2.31 11.42 7.74
CA ILE A 36 3.61 11.08 8.32
C ILE A 36 3.64 11.44 9.81
N ARG A 37 3.26 12.68 10.17
CA ARG A 37 3.21 13.12 11.56
C ARG A 37 2.29 12.27 12.41
N PHE A 38 1.10 11.94 11.89
CA PHE A 38 0.14 11.09 12.57
C PHE A 38 0.73 9.71 12.86
N VAL A 39 1.24 9.02 11.84
CA VAL A 39 1.81 7.67 11.98
C VAL A 39 3.04 7.66 12.88
N PHE A 40 3.92 8.67 12.77
CA PHE A 40 5.12 8.75 13.60
C PHE A 40 4.81 9.03 15.07
N GLY A 41 3.69 9.71 15.35
CA GLY A 41 3.19 9.90 16.71
C GLY A 41 2.64 8.63 17.36
N GLN A 42 2.09 7.70 16.55
CA GLN A 42 1.48 6.47 17.05
C GLN A 42 2.46 5.29 17.12
N PHE A 43 3.38 5.18 16.16
CA PHE A 43 4.26 4.02 16.03
C PHE A 43 5.72 4.41 16.17
N ARG A 44 6.50 3.62 16.91
CA ARG A 44 7.92 3.90 17.17
C ARG A 44 8.87 3.27 16.15
N GLN A 45 8.50 2.15 15.54
CA GLN A 45 9.40 1.35 14.70
C GLN A 45 9.15 1.55 13.21
N ALA A 46 10.21 1.75 12.42
CA ALA A 46 10.14 1.89 10.97
C ALA A 46 9.46 0.70 10.25
N PRO A 47 9.72 -0.58 10.63
CA PRO A 47 9.00 -1.75 10.10
C PRO A 47 7.48 -1.73 10.29
N THR A 48 6.95 -0.86 11.15
CA THR A 48 5.51 -0.64 11.33
C THR A 48 5.04 0.60 10.58
N ARG A 49 5.80 1.69 10.63
CA ARG A 49 5.42 2.98 10.00
C ARG A 49 5.24 2.87 8.49
N VAL A 50 6.15 2.18 7.80
CA VAL A 50 6.10 2.04 6.33
C VAL A 50 4.85 1.28 5.89
N PRO A 51 4.56 0.05 6.39
CA PRO A 51 3.34 -0.66 6.03
C PRO A 51 2.05 0.12 6.37
N VAL A 52 1.99 0.79 7.52
CA VAL A 52 0.81 1.60 7.90
C VAL A 52 0.56 2.74 6.91
N LEU A 53 1.61 3.46 6.50
CA LEU A 53 1.47 4.54 5.52
C LEU A 53 1.07 4.01 4.14
N ALA A 54 1.64 2.88 3.71
CA ALA A 54 1.25 2.23 2.48
C ALA A 54 -0.23 1.80 2.52
N GLN A 55 -0.68 1.17 3.61
CA GLN A 55 -2.08 0.80 3.80
C GLN A 55 -3.04 1.99 3.81
N LEU A 56 -2.63 3.12 4.39
CA LEU A 56 -3.44 4.34 4.35
C LEU A 56 -3.63 4.84 2.91
N LYS A 57 -2.57 4.82 2.10
CA LYS A 57 -2.67 5.18 0.67
C LYS A 57 -3.52 4.20 -0.12
N LEU A 58 -3.36 2.91 0.13
CA LEU A 58 -4.18 1.87 -0.49
C LEU A 58 -5.65 2.02 -0.12
N LEU A 59 -5.97 2.33 1.14
CA LEU A 59 -7.33 2.62 1.57
C LEU A 59 -7.90 3.83 0.82
N GLN A 60 -7.16 4.93 0.73
CA GLN A 60 -7.61 6.14 0.03
C GLN A 60 -7.82 5.90 -1.47
N ARG A 61 -7.00 5.06 -2.10
CA ARG A 61 -7.04 4.79 -3.54
C ARG A 61 -8.06 3.72 -3.93
N LEU A 62 -8.16 2.65 -3.16
CA LEU A 62 -8.94 1.45 -3.48
C LEU A 62 -10.23 1.35 -2.66
N GLY A 63 -10.33 2.04 -1.52
CA GLY A 63 -11.42 1.90 -0.56
C GLY A 63 -11.29 0.72 0.40
N TYR A 64 -10.22 -0.07 0.29
CA TYR A 64 -9.93 -1.22 1.15
C TYR A 64 -8.42 -1.40 1.41
N MET A 65 -8.05 -2.24 2.37
CA MET A 65 -6.66 -2.51 2.76
C MET A 65 -6.26 -3.94 2.37
N PRO A 66 -5.49 -4.15 1.29
CA PRO A 66 -4.96 -5.47 0.95
C PRO A 66 -3.87 -5.94 1.93
N VAL A 67 -3.53 -7.24 1.87
CA VAL A 67 -2.35 -7.81 2.55
C VAL A 67 -1.10 -7.08 2.04
N VAL A 68 -0.26 -6.55 2.94
CA VAL A 68 0.89 -5.72 2.52
C VAL A 68 1.93 -6.55 1.76
N SER A 69 2.08 -7.84 2.08
CA SER A 69 2.97 -8.76 1.35
C SER A 69 2.56 -9.03 -0.11
N ASP A 70 1.30 -8.77 -0.45
CA ASP A 70 0.72 -9.03 -1.78
C ASP A 70 0.64 -7.74 -2.62
N VAL A 71 0.92 -6.59 -2.01
CA VAL A 71 1.01 -5.30 -2.69
C VAL A 71 2.24 -5.29 -3.63
N PRO A 72 2.15 -4.67 -4.83
CA PRO A 72 3.30 -4.43 -5.69
C PRO A 72 4.48 -3.82 -4.91
N PRO A 73 5.67 -4.44 -4.92
CA PRO A 73 6.80 -4.01 -4.11
C PRO A 73 7.18 -2.53 -4.30
N VAL A 74 6.99 -2.04 -5.53
CA VAL A 74 7.29 -0.66 -5.92
C VAL A 74 6.55 0.39 -5.08
N ILE A 75 5.35 0.08 -4.55
CA ILE A 75 4.62 0.99 -3.65
C ILE A 75 5.33 1.08 -2.30
N ILE A 76 5.77 -0.06 -1.75
CA ILE A 76 6.46 -0.12 -0.46
C ILE A 76 7.83 0.54 -0.57
N GLU A 77 8.55 0.29 -1.67
CA GLU A 77 9.84 0.90 -1.97
C GLU A 77 9.73 2.42 -2.14
N HIS A 78 8.68 2.90 -2.81
CA HIS A 78 8.38 4.33 -2.92
C HIS A 78 8.19 4.96 -1.55
N VAL A 79 7.37 4.36 -0.67
CA VAL A 79 7.16 4.87 0.70
C VAL A 79 8.46 4.82 1.52
N CYS A 80 9.28 3.78 1.39
CA CYS A 80 10.60 3.74 2.04
C CYS A 80 11.48 4.90 1.60
N THR A 81 11.49 5.19 0.29
CA THR A 81 12.26 6.27 -0.32
C THR A 81 11.80 7.63 0.18
N VAL A 82 10.49 7.89 0.21
CA VAL A 82 9.91 9.14 0.75
C VAL A 82 10.29 9.35 2.23
N LEU A 83 10.36 8.27 3.02
CA LEU A 83 10.73 8.34 4.43
C LEU A 83 12.24 8.30 4.70
N GLY A 84 13.07 8.14 3.67
CA GLY A 84 14.52 8.03 3.80
C GLY A 84 14.99 6.78 4.56
N VAL A 85 14.21 5.70 4.55
CA VAL A 85 14.54 4.43 5.24
C VAL A 85 14.97 3.34 4.25
N ARG A 86 15.66 2.32 4.76
CA ARG A 86 16.05 1.16 3.95
C ARG A 86 14.80 0.39 3.48
N PRO A 87 14.81 -0.18 2.26
CA PRO A 87 13.75 -1.06 1.78
C PRO A 87 13.48 -2.19 2.77
N LEU A 88 12.20 -2.51 2.95
CA LEU A 88 11.79 -3.59 3.85
C LEU A 88 11.84 -4.94 3.15
N PRO A 89 12.48 -5.97 3.74
CA PRO A 89 12.41 -7.33 3.22
C PRO A 89 10.97 -7.86 3.22
N ARG A 90 10.63 -8.70 2.24
CA ARG A 90 9.31 -9.39 2.17
C ARG A 90 8.97 -10.13 3.47
N THR A 91 9.95 -10.71 4.15
CA THR A 91 9.77 -11.38 5.46
C THR A 91 9.32 -10.43 6.56
N THR A 92 9.72 -9.16 6.51
CA THR A 92 9.28 -8.12 7.44
C THR A 92 7.83 -7.74 7.17
N LEU A 93 7.44 -7.61 5.89
CA LEU A 93 6.05 -7.37 5.50
C LEU A 93 5.14 -8.53 5.91
N ALA A 94 5.54 -9.77 5.65
CA ALA A 94 4.79 -10.96 6.08
C ALA A 94 4.70 -11.08 7.62
N ARG A 95 5.69 -10.59 8.35
CA ARG A 95 5.61 -10.50 9.82
C ARG A 95 4.64 -9.40 10.25
N TYR A 96 4.66 -8.25 9.58
CA TYR A 96 3.71 -7.17 9.81
C TYR A 96 2.27 -7.65 9.62
N ASP A 97 1.99 -8.32 8.49
CA ASP A 97 0.65 -8.85 8.19
C ASP A 97 0.17 -9.83 9.26
N ARG A 98 1.05 -10.71 9.77
CA ARG A 98 0.73 -11.63 10.87
C ARG A 98 0.56 -10.94 12.23
N SER A 99 1.22 -9.81 12.44
CA SER A 99 1.17 -9.06 13.70
C SER A 99 -0.05 -8.15 13.83
N GLY A 100 -0.64 -7.74 12.70
CA GLY A 100 -1.89 -7.00 12.65
C GLY A 100 -3.12 -7.90 12.81
N SER A 101 -4.30 -7.28 12.93
CA SER A 101 -5.61 -7.93 13.06
C SER A 101 -6.02 -8.89 11.91
N ASN A 102 -5.14 -9.15 10.93
CA ASN A 102 -5.37 -10.04 9.78
C ASN A 102 -5.57 -11.51 10.17
N SER A 103 -5.24 -11.93 11.40
CA SER A 103 -5.57 -13.29 11.86
C SER A 103 -7.08 -13.55 11.96
N ARG A 104 -7.96 -12.54 11.94
CA ARG A 104 -9.39 -12.71 12.27
C ARG A 104 -10.39 -12.24 11.21
N HIS A 105 -10.01 -11.39 10.25
CA HIS A 105 -11.00 -10.74 9.35
C HIS A 105 -10.74 -10.88 7.84
N GLN A 106 -9.69 -11.60 7.40
CA GLN A 106 -9.48 -11.89 5.98
C GLN A 106 -10.33 -13.08 5.49
N LYS A 107 -11.64 -13.03 5.75
CA LYS A 107 -12.61 -13.77 4.93
C LYS A 107 -13.07 -12.82 3.83
N ASN A 108 -12.56 -13.11 2.64
CA ASN A 108 -12.91 -12.65 1.29
C ASN A 108 -13.88 -11.47 1.14
N PRO A 109 -13.55 -10.45 0.33
CA PRO A 109 -14.62 -9.67 -0.30
C PRO A 109 -15.42 -10.58 -1.25
N PRO A 110 -16.73 -10.28 -1.48
CA PRO A 110 -17.59 -11.05 -2.40
C PRO A 110 -17.07 -11.03 -3.84
#